data_AF-A0A3N4QRK6-F1
#
_entry.id   AF-A0A3N4QRK6-F1
#
_cell.length_a   1.000
_cell.length_b   1.000
_cell.length_c   1.000
_cell.angle_alpha   90.00
_cell.angle_beta   90.00
_cell.angle_gamma   90.00
#
_symmetry.space_group_name_H-M   'P 1'
#
loop_
_entity.id
_entity.type
_entity.pdbx_description
1 polymer ?
#
loop_
_entity_poly.entity_id
_entity_poly.type
_entity_poly.pdbx_seq_one_letter_code
_entity_poly.pdbx_strand_id
1 'polypeptide(L)'
;MFRRIVYTNASSFTNTLISDPSKATTDRADALFNLHPAELHALLESAWSFRVRNNNLPSGHPENKTGLRGLPDSIIALFDNSWFNASKFVTQNDSTDPCTGHSLWDHLIYAYVIESTQIYKVFRKLVENYAKGDFEINLTPEVLQWLHNTETLWFADPPVLSSFNMVSHLRTDMYLTRSGLYYRFFGFPLPGDEQLPYYKAKSSHLNYRRSFERFAEEVWIGIENEANITGRRPIDDAAIAFSAYEMQKNFLSQRNNGDITKQEFFFVSMMAWFHLSLEYNSPIVKAFGINEQSPAQRLFALANIVGVPANGLSENLFRLADNMSLLLTLVESGIFNDEANVPQLYANTSPISAIMKQIIFNYSHVSGNNLKARAVKTYESMPLQKGNGIVADNGHAALLS
;
A
#
# COMPACT_ATOMS: atom_id res chain seq x y z
N MET A 1 -3.97 -9.21 -1.04
CA MET A 1 -4.78 -10.26 -1.69
C MET A 1 -5.39 -11.26 -0.71
N PHE A 2 -4.60 -11.98 0.10
CA PHE A 2 -5.15 -12.97 1.06
C PHE A 2 -6.15 -12.41 2.06
N ARG A 3 -5.88 -11.22 2.64
CA ARG A 3 -6.89 -10.51 3.45
C ARG A 3 -8.19 -10.31 2.66
N ARG A 4 -8.12 -9.75 1.45
CA ARG A 4 -9.30 -9.57 0.59
C ARG A 4 -10.06 -10.88 0.37
N ILE A 5 -9.38 -11.99 0.07
CA ILE A 5 -9.98 -13.33 -0.08
C ILE A 5 -10.77 -13.76 1.18
N VAL A 6 -10.25 -13.46 2.37
CA VAL A 6 -10.90 -13.81 3.63
C VAL A 6 -12.10 -12.89 3.91
N TYR A 7 -11.96 -11.59 3.62
CA TYR A 7 -12.95 -10.55 3.93
C TYR A 7 -14.00 -10.31 2.82
N THR A 8 -13.92 -10.94 1.64
CA THR A 8 -14.71 -10.65 0.42
C THR A 8 -16.24 -10.80 0.50
N ASN A 9 -16.83 -11.19 1.63
CA ASN A 9 -18.28 -11.04 1.84
C ASN A 9 -18.69 -9.67 2.40
N ALA A 10 -17.74 -8.80 2.73
CA ALA A 10 -18.02 -7.42 3.11
C ALA A 10 -17.95 -6.55 1.84
N SER A 11 -19.12 -6.19 1.33
CA SER A 11 -19.38 -5.38 0.13
C SER A 11 -18.85 -3.93 0.16
N SER A 12 -17.79 -3.64 0.92
CA SER A 12 -17.16 -2.33 0.87
C SER A 12 -15.73 -2.37 1.42
N PHE A 13 -14.84 -1.58 0.79
CA PHE A 13 -13.49 -1.25 1.26
C PHE A 13 -13.48 -0.69 2.70
N THR A 14 -14.65 -0.27 3.22
CA THR A 14 -14.84 0.37 4.52
C THR A 14 -15.04 -0.60 5.70
N ASN A 15 -15.38 -1.88 5.47
CA ASN A 15 -15.71 -2.82 6.56
C ASN A 15 -14.50 -3.49 7.22
N THR A 16 -13.28 -3.28 6.74
CA THR A 16 -12.05 -3.87 7.30
C THR A 16 -11.48 -3.13 8.52
N LEU A 17 -12.08 -2.02 8.96
CA LEU A 17 -11.42 -1.07 9.87
C LEU A 17 -11.96 -1.00 11.31
N ILE A 18 -13.06 -1.70 11.69
CA ILE A 18 -13.76 -1.36 12.95
C ILE A 18 -14.19 -2.55 13.84
N SER A 19 -14.02 -3.81 13.47
CA SER A 19 -14.38 -4.92 14.37
C SER A 19 -13.37 -6.05 14.37
N ASP A 20 -13.24 -6.74 15.51
CA ASP A 20 -12.65 -8.08 15.55
C ASP A 20 -13.22 -8.91 14.38
N PRO A 21 -12.37 -9.67 13.67
CA PRO A 21 -12.83 -10.46 12.55
C PRO A 21 -13.94 -11.40 13.03
N SER A 22 -15.06 -11.40 12.33
CA SER A 22 -16.20 -12.26 12.66
C SER A 22 -15.75 -13.73 12.73
N LYS A 23 -16.47 -14.58 13.47
CA LYS A 23 -16.16 -16.02 13.50
C LYS A 23 -16.06 -16.64 12.10
N ALA A 24 -16.94 -16.21 11.17
CA ALA A 24 -16.88 -16.67 9.79
C ALA A 24 -15.60 -16.23 9.07
N THR A 25 -15.09 -15.05 9.40
CA THR A 25 -13.80 -14.53 8.90
C THR A 25 -12.64 -15.35 9.45
N THR A 26 -12.63 -15.64 10.76
CA THR A 26 -11.57 -16.44 11.37
C THR A 26 -11.57 -17.87 10.83
N ASP A 27 -12.74 -18.49 10.67
CA ASP A 27 -12.87 -19.85 10.12
C ASP A 27 -12.34 -19.92 8.67
N ARG A 28 -12.56 -18.87 7.88
CA ARG A 28 -12.00 -18.75 6.52
C ARG A 28 -10.50 -18.58 6.52
N ALA A 29 -9.97 -17.76 7.43
CA ALA A 29 -8.53 -17.55 7.54
C ALA A 29 -7.81 -18.83 7.99
N ASP A 30 -8.38 -19.56 8.94
CA ASP A 30 -7.84 -20.84 9.40
C ASP A 30 -7.82 -21.88 8.28
N ALA A 31 -8.91 -21.97 7.52
CA ALA A 31 -8.93 -22.87 6.36
C ALA A 31 -7.95 -22.47 5.26
N LEU A 32 -7.76 -21.17 5.01
CA LEU A 32 -6.73 -20.67 4.08
C LEU A 32 -5.34 -21.12 4.54
N PHE A 33 -5.03 -21.01 5.84
CA PHE A 33 -3.73 -21.44 6.38
C PHE A 33 -3.51 -22.95 6.36
N ASN A 34 -4.59 -23.74 6.30
CA ASN A 34 -4.54 -25.20 6.19
C ASN A 34 -4.44 -25.72 4.74
N LEU A 35 -4.52 -24.84 3.74
CA LEU A 35 -4.32 -25.24 2.33
C LEU A 35 -2.89 -25.70 2.07
N HIS A 36 -2.74 -26.56 1.07
CA HIS A 36 -1.42 -26.96 0.58
C HIS A 36 -0.75 -25.79 -0.17
N PRO A 37 0.59 -25.64 -0.15
CA PRO A 37 1.28 -24.54 -0.85
C PRO A 37 0.91 -24.44 -2.34
N ALA A 38 0.71 -25.58 -3.01
CA ALA A 38 0.28 -25.61 -4.41
C ALA A 38 -1.11 -24.97 -4.63
N GLU A 39 -2.05 -25.17 -3.71
CA GLU A 39 -3.39 -24.58 -3.75
C GLU A 39 -3.31 -23.06 -3.49
N LEU A 40 -2.44 -22.64 -2.57
CA LEU A 40 -2.18 -21.21 -2.31
C LEU A 40 -1.55 -20.52 -3.52
N HIS A 41 -0.62 -21.17 -4.22
CA HIS A 41 -0.08 -20.67 -5.48
C HIS A 41 -1.16 -20.59 -6.56
N ALA A 42 -1.98 -21.63 -6.73
CA ALA A 42 -3.09 -21.63 -7.68
C ALA A 42 -4.09 -20.50 -7.39
N LEU A 43 -4.34 -20.19 -6.11
CA LEU A 43 -5.17 -19.09 -5.68
C LEU A 43 -4.59 -17.72 -6.06
N LEU A 44 -3.28 -17.53 -5.93
CA LEU A 44 -2.62 -16.31 -6.40
C LEU A 44 -2.66 -16.18 -7.93
N GLU A 45 -2.45 -17.27 -8.66
CA GLU A 45 -2.50 -17.30 -10.13
C GLU A 45 -3.92 -17.03 -10.65
N SER A 46 -4.93 -17.61 -9.99
CA SER A 46 -6.35 -17.35 -10.26
C SER A 46 -6.68 -15.87 -10.03
N ALA A 47 -6.34 -15.34 -8.85
CA ALA A 47 -6.53 -13.92 -8.54
C ALA A 47 -5.87 -13.00 -9.57
N TRP A 48 -4.68 -13.35 -10.04
CA TRP A 48 -3.99 -12.63 -11.09
C TRP A 48 -4.71 -12.72 -12.45
N SER A 49 -5.14 -13.91 -12.85
CA SER A 49 -5.85 -14.12 -14.12
C SER A 49 -7.18 -13.37 -14.17
N PHE A 50 -7.96 -13.40 -13.09
CA PHE A 50 -9.28 -12.77 -12.93
C PHE A 50 -9.25 -11.31 -12.45
N ARG A 51 -8.10 -10.66 -12.52
CA ARG A 51 -8.00 -9.23 -12.19
C ARG A 51 -8.93 -8.36 -13.05
N VAL A 52 -9.26 -7.17 -12.54
CA VAL A 52 -10.01 -6.15 -13.32
C VAL A 52 -9.24 -5.82 -14.61
N ARG A 53 -9.93 -5.86 -15.75
CA ARG A 53 -9.38 -5.48 -17.06
C ARG A 53 -10.38 -4.65 -17.87
N ASN A 54 -10.26 -3.34 -17.76
CA ASN A 54 -10.96 -2.38 -18.59
C ASN A 54 -10.07 -1.99 -19.77
N ASN A 55 -10.29 -2.61 -20.94
CA ASN A 55 -9.46 -2.39 -22.14
C ASN A 55 -9.55 -0.96 -22.69
N ASN A 56 -10.50 -0.14 -22.23
CA ASN A 56 -10.61 1.27 -22.61
C ASN A 56 -9.63 2.16 -21.85
N LEU A 57 -8.99 1.65 -20.79
CA LEU A 57 -8.04 2.38 -19.96
C LEU A 57 -6.60 1.98 -20.32
N PRO A 58 -5.61 2.86 -20.12
CA PRO A 58 -4.22 2.55 -20.42
C PRO A 58 -3.67 1.45 -19.50
N SER A 59 -2.68 0.71 -20.00
CA SER A 59 -1.98 -0.29 -19.17
C SER A 59 -1.27 0.37 -17.99
N GLY A 60 -1.51 -0.16 -16.79
CA GLY A 60 -1.01 0.41 -15.54
C GLY A 60 -2.08 1.13 -14.73
N HIS A 61 -3.25 1.42 -15.30
CA HIS A 61 -4.41 1.93 -14.56
C HIS A 61 -4.87 0.91 -13.50
N PRO A 62 -5.40 1.30 -12.33
CA PRO A 62 -5.91 0.36 -11.32
C PRO A 62 -6.91 -0.67 -11.87
N GLU A 63 -7.74 -0.27 -12.83
CA GLU A 63 -8.70 -1.14 -13.53
C GLU A 63 -8.15 -1.79 -14.82
N ASN A 64 -6.90 -1.50 -15.20
CA ASN A 64 -6.22 -2.17 -16.31
C ASN A 64 -4.71 -2.29 -16.07
N LYS A 65 -4.32 -2.97 -14.98
CA LYS A 65 -2.93 -2.90 -14.50
C LYS A 65 -1.90 -3.53 -15.44
N THR A 66 -2.26 -4.54 -16.23
CA THR A 66 -1.35 -5.17 -17.21
C THR A 66 -2.09 -6.07 -18.20
N GLY A 67 -1.55 -6.19 -19.42
CA GLY A 67 -1.99 -7.16 -20.43
C GLY A 67 -1.33 -8.54 -20.32
N LEU A 68 -0.36 -8.74 -19.41
CA LEU A 68 0.35 -10.00 -19.26
C LEU A 68 -0.61 -11.14 -18.89
N ARG A 69 -0.54 -12.27 -19.60
CA ARG A 69 -1.34 -13.45 -19.26
C ARG A 69 -0.81 -14.11 -17.98
N GLY A 70 -1.72 -14.69 -17.21
CA GLY A 70 -1.39 -15.60 -16.11
C GLY A 70 -1.20 -17.02 -16.63
N LEU A 71 -1.25 -17.99 -15.73
CA LEU A 71 -1.36 -19.40 -16.10
C LEU A 71 -2.64 -19.64 -16.94
N PRO A 72 -2.61 -20.60 -17.88
CA PRO A 72 -3.81 -21.04 -18.59
C PRO A 72 -4.90 -21.51 -17.62
N ASP A 73 -6.15 -21.17 -17.93
CA ASP A 73 -7.30 -21.52 -17.09
C ASP A 73 -7.42 -23.03 -16.87
N SER A 74 -7.02 -23.85 -17.86
CA SER A 74 -7.00 -25.31 -17.74
C SER A 74 -6.04 -25.82 -16.65
N ILE A 75 -4.94 -25.12 -16.39
CA ILE A 75 -4.00 -25.47 -15.32
C ILE A 75 -4.56 -25.00 -13.97
N ILE A 76 -5.16 -23.83 -13.92
CA ILE A 76 -5.78 -23.29 -12.70
C ILE A 76 -6.94 -24.20 -12.26
N ALA A 77 -7.75 -24.68 -13.20
CA ALA A 77 -8.89 -25.58 -12.95
C ALA A 77 -8.47 -26.95 -12.36
N LEU A 78 -7.21 -27.37 -12.48
CA LEU A 78 -6.73 -28.59 -11.82
C LEU A 78 -6.77 -28.49 -10.29
N PHE A 79 -6.78 -27.26 -9.77
CA PHE A 79 -6.82 -26.99 -8.33
C PHE A 79 -8.23 -26.62 -7.85
N ASP A 80 -9.25 -26.68 -8.72
CA ASP A 80 -10.63 -26.43 -8.34
C ASP A 80 -11.12 -27.49 -7.34
N ASN A 81 -11.23 -27.10 -6.07
CA ASN A 81 -11.75 -27.92 -4.99
C ASN A 81 -13.01 -27.26 -4.38
N SER A 82 -13.68 -27.91 -3.42
CA SER A 82 -14.97 -27.41 -2.89
C SER A 82 -14.87 -26.05 -2.18
N TRP A 83 -13.68 -25.68 -1.70
CA TRP A 83 -13.36 -24.36 -1.11
C TRP A 83 -12.88 -23.36 -2.17
N PHE A 84 -12.01 -23.84 -3.05
CA PHE A 84 -11.44 -23.17 -4.19
C PHE A 84 -12.26 -23.53 -5.42
N ASN A 85 -13.48 -23.02 -5.51
CA ASN A 85 -14.09 -22.95 -6.81
C ASN A 85 -13.58 -21.63 -7.40
N ALA A 86 -12.56 -21.66 -8.26
CA ALA A 86 -12.04 -20.45 -8.91
C ALA A 86 -13.18 -19.69 -9.60
N SER A 87 -14.21 -20.40 -10.05
CA SER A 87 -15.45 -19.78 -10.55
C SER A 87 -16.30 -19.10 -9.46
N LYS A 88 -16.31 -19.53 -8.20
CA LYS A 88 -17.05 -18.85 -7.10
C LYS A 88 -16.35 -17.62 -6.52
N PHE A 89 -15.03 -17.49 -6.67
CA PHE A 89 -14.35 -16.20 -6.47
C PHE A 89 -14.76 -15.17 -7.55
N VAL A 90 -15.37 -15.66 -8.64
CA VAL A 90 -15.62 -14.92 -9.90
C VAL A 90 -17.10 -14.78 -10.23
N THR A 91 -18.02 -15.57 -9.65
CA THR A 91 -19.45 -15.48 -9.97
C THR A 91 -20.25 -14.84 -8.83
N GLN A 92 -20.39 -13.51 -8.84
CA GLN A 92 -21.72 -12.94 -8.62
C GLN A 92 -22.35 -12.76 -9.99
N ASN A 93 -23.12 -13.76 -10.40
CA ASN A 93 -23.81 -13.82 -11.69
C ASN A 93 -25.05 -12.92 -11.79
N ASP A 94 -25.26 -11.96 -10.89
CA ASP A 94 -26.43 -11.10 -10.94
C ASP A 94 -26.09 -9.66 -11.37
N SER A 95 -26.36 -9.44 -12.66
CA SER A 95 -26.84 -8.22 -13.33
C SER A 95 -26.05 -6.90 -13.26
N THR A 96 -25.77 -6.37 -14.45
CA THR A 96 -25.52 -4.95 -14.80
C THR A 96 -24.33 -4.21 -14.19
N ASP A 97 -23.56 -4.81 -13.28
CA ASP A 97 -22.37 -4.17 -12.70
C ASP A 97 -21.07 -4.73 -13.32
N PRO A 98 -20.24 -3.94 -14.04
CA PRO A 98 -18.96 -4.39 -14.57
C PRO A 98 -17.91 -4.73 -13.48
N CYS A 99 -18.25 -4.59 -12.19
CA CYS A 99 -17.36 -4.88 -11.07
C CYS A 99 -17.60 -6.24 -10.37
N THR A 100 -18.59 -7.04 -10.77
CA THR A 100 -18.82 -8.36 -10.16
C THR A 100 -17.98 -9.45 -10.84
N GLY A 101 -17.02 -10.02 -10.10
CA GLY A 101 -16.19 -11.15 -10.55
C GLY A 101 -14.70 -10.84 -10.79
N HIS A 102 -14.26 -9.61 -10.52
CA HIS A 102 -12.88 -9.19 -10.73
C HIS A 102 -12.09 -9.00 -9.44
N SER A 103 -10.83 -9.45 -9.43
CA SER A 103 -9.91 -9.18 -8.32
C SER A 103 -9.30 -7.79 -8.44
N LEU A 104 -9.66 -6.88 -7.53
CA LEU A 104 -8.90 -5.66 -7.25
C LEU A 104 -7.97 -5.95 -6.05
N TRP A 105 -6.68 -5.66 -6.18
CA TRP A 105 -5.73 -5.77 -5.07
C TRP A 105 -5.24 -4.40 -4.59
N ASP A 106 -4.72 -4.38 -3.37
CA ASP A 106 -4.22 -3.18 -2.70
C ASP A 106 -3.11 -2.49 -3.48
N HIS A 107 -3.04 -1.17 -3.35
CA HIS A 107 -1.96 -0.38 -3.91
C HIS A 107 -0.62 -0.70 -3.24
N LEU A 108 0.50 -0.58 -3.95
CA LEU A 108 1.85 -0.86 -3.43
C LEU A 108 2.17 -0.18 -2.08
N ILE A 109 1.57 1.00 -1.82
CA ILE A 109 1.74 1.73 -0.56
C ILE A 109 1.33 0.88 0.66
N TYR A 110 0.34 0.00 0.50
CA TYR A 110 -0.06 -0.94 1.54
C TYR A 110 1.13 -1.79 1.98
N ALA A 111 1.82 -2.39 1.01
CA ALA A 111 2.97 -3.25 1.29
C ALA A 111 4.09 -2.44 1.95
N TYR A 112 4.37 -1.22 1.46
CA TYR A 112 5.38 -0.34 2.04
C TYR A 112 5.08 0.02 3.51
N VAL A 113 3.85 0.42 3.80
CA VAL A 113 3.43 0.85 5.16
C VAL A 113 3.45 -0.34 6.12
N ILE A 114 2.93 -1.49 5.70
CA ILE A 114 2.98 -2.71 6.50
C ILE A 114 4.42 -3.16 6.73
N GLU A 115 5.27 -3.15 5.70
CA GLU A 115 6.66 -3.56 5.87
C GLU A 115 7.47 -2.60 6.75
N SER A 116 7.13 -1.31 6.77
CA SER A 116 7.74 -0.31 7.66
C SER A 116 7.57 -0.63 9.15
N THR A 117 6.64 -1.53 9.51
CA THR A 117 6.50 -2.08 10.87
C THR A 117 7.64 -3.03 11.26
N GLN A 118 8.49 -3.42 10.31
CA GLN A 118 9.49 -4.49 10.41
C GLN A 118 8.91 -5.92 10.48
N ILE A 119 7.62 -6.08 10.19
CA ILE A 119 6.93 -7.38 10.15
C ILE A 119 7.66 -8.42 9.29
N TYR A 120 8.22 -8.03 8.15
CA TYR A 120 8.99 -8.93 7.29
C TYR A 120 10.20 -9.54 8.02
N LYS A 121 10.97 -8.71 8.75
CA LYS A 121 12.18 -9.16 9.46
C LYS A 121 11.83 -10.11 10.61
N VAL A 122 10.74 -9.82 11.33
CA VAL A 122 10.21 -10.68 12.39
C VAL A 122 9.82 -12.05 11.83
N PHE A 123 8.98 -12.10 10.79
CA PHE A 123 8.56 -13.38 10.20
C PHE A 123 9.68 -14.11 9.49
N ARG A 124 10.62 -13.41 8.86
CA ARG A 124 11.83 -14.03 8.31
C ARG A 124 12.64 -14.72 9.39
N LYS A 125 12.92 -14.04 10.50
CA LYS A 125 13.65 -14.63 11.63
C LYS A 125 12.92 -15.83 12.22
N LEU A 126 11.60 -15.76 12.30
CA LEU A 126 10.76 -16.88 12.73
C LEU A 126 10.93 -18.11 11.83
N VAL A 127 10.80 -17.94 10.51
CA VAL A 127 10.98 -19.03 9.54
C VAL A 127 12.43 -19.53 9.53
N GLU A 128 13.42 -18.65 9.69
CA GLU A 128 14.83 -19.03 9.81
C GLU A 128 15.09 -19.89 11.06
N ASN A 129 14.48 -19.57 12.20
CA ASN A 129 14.59 -20.36 13.41
C ASN A 129 13.93 -21.75 13.22
N TYR A 130 12.76 -21.80 12.57
CA TYR A 130 12.12 -23.05 12.20
C TYR A 130 12.99 -23.91 11.27
N ALA A 131 13.53 -23.33 10.19
CA ALA A 131 14.38 -24.05 9.23
C ALA A 131 15.68 -24.59 9.87
N LYS A 132 16.18 -23.92 10.92
CA LYS A 132 17.34 -24.38 11.71
C LYS A 132 16.99 -25.43 12.77
N GLY A 133 15.71 -25.70 13.00
CA GLY A 133 15.24 -26.55 14.09
C GLY A 133 15.38 -25.92 15.48
N ASP A 134 15.61 -24.60 15.55
CA ASP A 134 15.82 -23.84 16.78
C ASP A 134 14.50 -23.19 17.23
N PHE A 135 13.49 -24.03 17.48
CA PHE A 135 12.13 -23.60 17.80
C PHE A 135 11.75 -24.10 19.19
N GLU A 136 11.66 -23.19 20.15
CA GLU A 136 11.44 -23.51 21.57
C GLU A 136 9.97 -23.78 21.93
N ILE A 137 9.06 -23.85 20.94
CA ILE A 137 7.63 -24.04 21.17
C ILE A 137 7.11 -25.37 20.63
N ASN A 138 5.96 -25.80 21.16
CA ASN A 138 5.29 -27.01 20.70
C ASN A 138 4.73 -26.81 19.28
N LEU A 139 5.27 -27.57 18.32
CA LEU A 139 4.90 -27.52 16.92
C LEU A 139 3.66 -28.37 16.65
N THR A 140 2.46 -27.77 16.76
CA THR A 140 1.22 -28.44 16.32
C THR A 140 1.19 -28.57 14.79
N PRO A 141 0.39 -29.50 14.23
CA PRO A 141 0.27 -29.66 12.78
C PRO A 141 -0.10 -28.37 12.04
N GLU A 142 -0.97 -27.54 12.63
CA GLU A 142 -1.42 -26.28 12.05
C GLU A 142 -0.28 -25.24 11.99
N VAL A 143 0.57 -25.21 13.02
CA VAL A 143 1.75 -24.33 13.08
C VAL A 143 2.78 -24.76 12.03
N LEU A 144 3.02 -26.07 11.92
CA LEU A 144 3.92 -26.63 10.90
C LEU A 144 3.42 -26.33 9.50
N GLN A 145 2.12 -26.49 9.24
CA GLN A 145 1.51 -26.17 7.95
C GLN A 145 1.65 -24.68 7.63
N TRP A 146 1.39 -23.79 8.59
CA TRP A 146 1.54 -22.35 8.41
C TRP A 146 3.00 -21.96 8.13
N LEU A 147 3.97 -22.53 8.87
CA LEU A 147 5.40 -22.29 8.66
C LEU A 147 5.86 -22.79 7.28
N HIS A 148 5.47 -24.01 6.92
CA HIS A 148 5.77 -24.60 5.61
C HIS A 148 5.17 -23.79 4.46
N ASN A 149 3.91 -23.37 4.59
CA ASN A 149 3.24 -22.51 3.62
C ASN A 149 3.97 -21.17 3.47
N THR A 150 4.34 -20.54 4.59
CA THR A 150 5.02 -19.26 4.61
C THR A 150 6.42 -19.34 3.99
N GLU A 151 7.19 -20.37 4.32
CA GLU A 151 8.50 -20.64 3.73
C GLU A 151 8.37 -20.88 2.22
N THR A 152 7.48 -21.79 1.81
CA THR A 152 7.31 -22.17 0.41
C THR A 152 6.84 -21.01 -0.47
N LEU A 153 5.91 -20.19 0.01
CA LEU A 153 5.35 -19.08 -0.76
C LEU A 153 6.32 -17.90 -0.91
N TRP A 154 7.09 -17.59 0.13
CA TRP A 154 7.75 -16.29 0.26
C TRP A 154 9.26 -16.32 0.49
N PHE A 155 9.82 -17.47 0.85
CA PHE A 155 11.25 -17.60 1.14
C PHE A 155 11.95 -18.67 0.30
N ALA A 156 11.20 -19.65 -0.23
CA ALA A 156 11.69 -20.61 -1.20
C ALA A 156 11.69 -20.05 -2.63
N ASP A 157 12.42 -20.73 -3.51
CA ASP A 157 12.40 -20.41 -4.94
C ASP A 157 11.00 -20.69 -5.52
N PRO A 158 10.40 -19.72 -6.22
CA PRO A 158 9.06 -19.88 -6.77
C PRO A 158 9.03 -20.96 -7.87
N PRO A 159 7.89 -21.65 -8.08
CA PRO A 159 7.75 -22.62 -9.16
C PRO A 159 8.10 -22.01 -10.53
N VAL A 160 8.84 -22.76 -11.36
CA VAL A 160 9.36 -22.29 -12.66
C VAL A 160 8.27 -21.73 -13.57
N LEU A 161 7.09 -22.35 -13.56
CA LEU A 161 5.96 -21.97 -14.41
C LEU A 161 5.08 -20.87 -13.79
N SER A 162 5.37 -20.41 -12.57
CA SER A 162 4.58 -19.36 -11.95
C SER A 162 4.77 -18.02 -12.66
N SER A 163 3.66 -17.29 -12.82
CA SER A 163 3.64 -15.91 -13.27
C SER A 163 4.46 -14.99 -12.37
N PHE A 164 4.74 -15.41 -11.13
CA PHE A 164 5.43 -14.67 -10.08
C PHE A 164 6.89 -15.09 -9.88
N ASN A 165 7.46 -15.87 -10.81
CA ASN A 165 8.89 -16.12 -10.78
C ASN A 165 9.66 -14.81 -11.12
N MET A 166 10.07 -14.10 -10.06
CA MET A 166 10.74 -12.79 -10.16
C MET A 166 12.24 -12.86 -9.89
N VAL A 167 12.72 -13.98 -9.37
CA VAL A 167 14.14 -14.24 -9.12
C VAL A 167 14.72 -14.90 -10.36
N SER A 168 15.88 -14.43 -10.78
CA SER A 168 16.63 -15.00 -11.91
C SER A 168 18.10 -14.64 -11.75
N HIS A 169 18.96 -15.15 -12.62
CA HIS A 169 20.36 -14.69 -12.66
C HIS A 169 20.49 -13.17 -12.87
N LEU A 170 19.46 -12.50 -13.40
CA LEU A 170 19.42 -11.04 -13.56
C LEU A 170 18.81 -10.31 -12.35
N ARG A 171 18.04 -11.01 -11.51
CA ARG A 171 17.37 -10.49 -10.31
C ARG A 171 17.63 -11.46 -9.18
N THR A 172 18.79 -11.32 -8.56
CA THR A 172 19.32 -12.33 -7.63
C THR A 172 18.66 -12.32 -6.26
N ASP A 173 18.03 -11.20 -5.88
CA ASP A 173 17.43 -11.05 -4.55
C ASP A 173 16.06 -10.38 -4.62
N MET A 174 15.07 -11.08 -4.06
CA MET A 174 13.70 -10.60 -3.95
C MET A 174 13.57 -9.41 -2.99
N TYR A 175 14.38 -9.37 -1.92
CA TYR A 175 14.40 -8.27 -0.98
C TYR A 175 14.89 -6.98 -1.64
N LEU A 176 16.01 -7.02 -2.35
CA LEU A 176 16.52 -5.86 -3.09
C LEU A 176 15.55 -5.40 -4.19
N THR A 177 14.89 -6.36 -4.85
CA THR A 177 13.84 -6.07 -5.84
C THR A 177 12.69 -5.29 -5.20
N ARG A 178 12.24 -5.70 -4.00
CA ARG A 178 11.18 -5.04 -3.25
C ARG A 178 11.57 -3.63 -2.79
N SER A 179 12.74 -3.47 -2.19
CA SER A 179 13.25 -2.15 -1.76
C SER A 179 13.41 -1.20 -2.95
N GLY A 180 13.90 -1.70 -4.09
CA GLY A 180 13.99 -0.94 -5.33
C GLY A 180 12.62 -0.52 -5.88
N LEU A 181 11.61 -1.37 -5.77
CA LEU A 181 10.24 -1.06 -6.18
C LEU A 181 9.64 0.08 -5.32
N TYR A 182 9.83 0.05 -4.00
CA TYR A 182 9.39 1.15 -3.13
C TYR A 182 10.08 2.46 -3.45
N TYR A 183 11.39 2.43 -3.67
CA TYR A 183 12.14 3.60 -4.07
C TYR A 183 11.71 4.14 -5.44
N ARG A 184 11.33 3.27 -6.38
CA ARG A 184 10.76 3.68 -7.68
C ARG A 184 9.44 4.45 -7.50
N PHE A 185 8.56 3.96 -6.62
CA PHE A 185 7.22 4.54 -6.42
C PHE A 185 7.17 5.79 -5.57
N PHE A 186 7.93 5.80 -4.48
CA PHE A 186 7.80 6.80 -3.43
C PHE A 186 9.06 7.65 -3.27
N GLY A 187 10.17 7.25 -3.89
CA GLY A 187 11.41 8.03 -3.88
C GLY A 187 12.20 7.96 -2.58
N PHE A 188 11.81 7.13 -1.61
CA PHE A 188 12.52 6.93 -0.35
C PHE A 188 12.62 5.45 0.03
N PRO A 189 13.68 5.06 0.77
CA PRO A 189 13.89 3.69 1.23
C PRO A 189 12.89 3.26 2.31
N LEU A 190 12.88 1.95 2.61
CA LEU A 190 12.29 1.45 3.84
C LEU A 190 13.10 1.93 5.06
N PRO A 191 12.44 2.22 6.19
CA PRO A 191 13.15 2.61 7.42
C PRO A 191 14.10 1.49 7.91
N GLY A 192 15.34 1.88 8.19
CA GLY A 192 16.41 0.98 8.67
C GLY A 192 17.19 0.26 7.57
N ASP A 193 16.83 0.50 6.30
CA ASP A 193 17.38 -0.16 5.12
C ASP A 193 17.98 0.86 4.13
N GLU A 194 18.38 2.04 4.61
CA GLU A 194 18.78 3.18 3.79
C GLU A 194 20.05 2.93 2.96
N GLN A 195 20.92 2.05 3.45
CA GLN A 195 22.25 1.77 2.88
C GLN A 195 22.27 0.57 1.93
N LEU A 196 21.14 -0.10 1.71
CA LEU A 196 21.12 -1.30 0.89
C LEU A 196 21.47 -1.02 -0.58
N PRO A 197 22.24 -1.91 -1.23
CA PRO A 197 22.72 -1.73 -2.60
C PRO A 197 21.66 -2.18 -3.64
N TYR A 198 20.43 -1.69 -3.53
CA TYR A 198 19.40 -1.95 -4.55
C TYR A 198 19.47 -0.91 -5.69
N TYR A 199 18.90 -1.27 -6.84
CA TYR A 199 18.83 -0.38 -8.00
C TYR A 199 17.87 0.79 -7.74
N LYS A 200 18.40 2.02 -7.77
CA LYS A 200 17.63 3.27 -7.67
C LYS A 200 17.25 3.74 -9.07
N ALA A 201 15.97 3.61 -9.42
CA ALA A 201 15.46 4.00 -10.73
C ALA A 201 15.65 5.51 -10.98
N LYS A 202 16.12 5.88 -12.18
CA LYS A 202 16.24 7.29 -12.58
C LYS A 202 14.89 8.01 -12.65
N SER A 203 13.83 7.27 -12.94
CA SER A 203 12.46 7.78 -13.03
C SER A 203 11.75 7.83 -11.68
N SER A 204 12.41 7.56 -10.56
CA SER A 204 11.79 7.52 -9.23
C SER A 204 11.01 8.80 -8.90
N HIS A 205 9.87 8.65 -8.23
CA HIS A 205 9.07 9.78 -7.76
C HIS A 205 9.66 10.39 -6.48
N LEU A 206 10.78 11.10 -6.61
CA LEU A 206 11.54 11.67 -5.48
C LEU A 206 10.74 12.68 -4.62
N ASN A 207 9.72 13.30 -5.20
CA ASN A 207 8.91 14.33 -4.54
C ASN A 207 7.59 13.80 -3.96
N TYR A 208 7.35 12.48 -3.96
CA TYR A 208 6.07 11.92 -3.52
C TYR A 208 5.64 12.42 -2.14
N ARG A 209 6.54 12.38 -1.16
CA ARG A 209 6.27 12.85 0.20
C ARG A 209 5.74 14.28 0.20
N ARG A 210 6.45 15.19 -0.45
CA ARG A 210 6.07 16.61 -0.53
C ARG A 210 4.74 16.82 -1.24
N SER A 211 4.52 16.10 -2.35
CA SER A 211 3.27 16.18 -3.11
C SER A 211 2.08 15.69 -2.28
N PHE A 212 2.26 14.59 -1.55
CA PHE A 212 1.23 14.03 -0.68
C PHE A 212 0.94 14.93 0.52
N GLU A 213 1.98 15.44 1.20
CA GLU A 213 1.82 16.32 2.36
C GLU A 213 1.06 17.60 1.96
N ARG A 214 1.41 18.21 0.82
CA ARG A 214 0.67 19.36 0.28
C ARG A 214 -0.79 19.02 -0.01
N PHE A 215 -1.05 17.88 -0.68
CA PHE A 215 -2.42 17.43 -0.94
C PHE A 215 -3.21 17.25 0.36
N ALA A 216 -2.62 16.62 1.37
CA ALA A 216 -3.26 16.36 2.64
C ALA A 216 -3.52 17.64 3.46
N GLU A 217 -2.62 18.62 3.41
CA GLU A 217 -2.80 19.94 4.02
C GLU A 217 -3.99 20.70 3.41
N GLU A 218 -4.09 20.76 2.07
CA GLU A 218 -5.21 21.42 1.40
C GLU A 218 -6.56 20.74 1.71
N VAL A 219 -6.57 19.40 1.78
CA VAL A 219 -7.78 18.67 2.18
C VAL A 219 -8.13 18.93 3.65
N TRP A 220 -7.14 19.04 4.54
CA TRP A 220 -7.39 19.42 5.94
C TRP A 220 -8.02 20.81 6.07
N ILE A 221 -7.59 21.77 5.24
CA ILE A 221 -8.22 23.09 5.16
C ILE A 221 -9.70 22.96 4.75
N GLY A 222 -9.99 22.09 3.77
CA GLY A 222 -11.36 21.72 3.39
C GLY A 222 -12.16 21.16 4.57
N ILE A 223 -11.58 20.25 5.34
CA ILE A 223 -12.21 19.61 6.51
C ILE A 223 -12.54 20.65 7.59
N GLU A 224 -11.59 21.54 7.92
CA GLU A 224 -11.80 22.56 8.95
C GLU A 224 -12.83 23.62 8.55
N ASN A 225 -12.95 23.91 7.25
CA ASN A 225 -13.76 25.03 6.74
C ASN A 225 -15.05 24.60 6.04
N GLU A 226 -15.40 23.31 6.04
CA GLU A 226 -16.61 22.82 5.38
C GLU A 226 -17.87 23.52 5.90
N ALA A 227 -18.04 23.59 7.23
CA ALA A 227 -19.17 24.25 7.88
C ALA A 227 -19.03 25.77 7.94
N ASN A 228 -17.91 26.33 7.47
CA ASN A 228 -17.69 27.77 7.51
C ASN A 228 -18.56 28.47 6.46
N ILE A 229 -19.62 29.14 6.91
CA ILE A 229 -20.57 29.89 6.09
C ILE A 229 -20.38 31.41 6.19
N THR A 230 -19.42 31.88 7.00
CA THR A 230 -19.18 33.31 7.22
C THR A 230 -17.73 33.70 6.89
N GLY A 231 -17.56 34.76 6.11
CA GLY A 231 -16.23 35.22 5.67
C GLY A 231 -15.69 34.47 4.44
N ARG A 232 -14.41 34.69 4.11
CA ARG A 232 -13.75 34.07 2.95
C ARG A 232 -13.48 32.60 3.25
N ARG A 233 -14.09 31.69 2.48
CA ARG A 233 -13.80 30.26 2.52
C ARG A 233 -12.44 30.01 1.86
N PRO A 234 -11.44 29.49 2.59
CA PRO A 234 -10.09 29.26 2.07
C PRO A 234 -9.95 27.93 1.31
N ILE A 235 -11.06 27.27 0.97
CA ILE A 235 -11.05 25.98 0.25
C ILE A 235 -10.71 26.23 -1.22
N ASP A 236 -9.76 25.48 -1.75
CA ASP A 236 -9.32 25.55 -3.14
C ASP A 236 -9.41 24.15 -3.79
N ASP A 237 -10.60 23.84 -4.32
CA ASP A 237 -10.90 22.54 -4.93
C ASP A 237 -10.01 22.28 -6.16
N ALA A 238 -9.68 23.34 -6.91
CA ALA A 238 -8.78 23.27 -8.05
C ALA A 238 -7.36 22.88 -7.64
N ALA A 239 -6.85 23.43 -6.53
CA ALA A 239 -5.52 23.07 -6.02
C ALA A 239 -5.45 21.59 -5.54
N ILE A 240 -6.53 21.09 -4.92
CA ILE A 240 -6.63 19.69 -4.51
C ILE A 240 -6.69 18.78 -5.74
N ALA A 241 -7.55 19.09 -6.71
CA ALA A 241 -7.69 18.33 -7.95
C ALA A 241 -6.38 18.28 -8.75
N PHE A 242 -5.69 19.42 -8.87
CA PHE A 242 -4.40 19.51 -9.53
C PHE A 242 -3.33 18.66 -8.82
N SER A 243 -3.32 18.66 -7.49
CA SER A 243 -2.38 17.85 -6.71
C SER A 243 -2.66 16.33 -6.87
N ALA A 244 -3.92 15.94 -6.91
CA ALA A 244 -4.32 14.55 -7.20
C ALA A 244 -3.90 14.12 -8.61
N TYR A 245 -4.13 14.98 -9.62
CA TYR A 245 -3.73 14.75 -11.01
C TYR A 245 -2.20 14.55 -11.15
N GLU A 246 -1.39 15.40 -10.53
CA GLU A 246 0.07 15.28 -10.60
C GLU A 246 0.56 13.98 -9.94
N MET A 247 -0.03 13.58 -8.82
CA MET A 247 0.25 12.27 -8.20
C MET A 247 -0.12 11.11 -9.12
N GLN A 248 -1.34 11.13 -9.71
CA GLN A 248 -1.79 10.11 -10.65
C GLN A 248 -0.82 9.96 -11.82
N LYS A 249 -0.45 11.08 -12.47
CA LYS A 249 0.46 11.09 -13.60
C LYS A 249 1.81 10.46 -13.24
N ASN A 250 2.34 10.79 -12.07
CA ASN A 250 3.59 10.19 -11.59
C ASN A 250 3.45 8.69 -11.36
N PHE A 251 2.37 8.21 -10.74
CA PHE A 251 2.15 6.77 -10.55
C PHE A 251 1.99 6.02 -11.87
N LEU A 252 1.16 6.51 -12.78
CA LEU A 252 0.97 5.89 -14.10
C LEU A 252 2.26 5.86 -14.91
N SER A 253 3.12 6.89 -14.80
CA SER A 253 4.43 6.89 -15.44
C SER A 253 5.35 5.77 -14.94
N GLN A 254 5.25 5.38 -13.67
CA GLN A 254 6.01 4.25 -13.12
C GLN A 254 5.47 2.90 -13.60
N ARG A 255 4.18 2.83 -13.92
CA ARG A 255 3.45 1.62 -14.35
C ARG A 255 3.41 1.44 -15.85
N ASN A 256 4.22 2.17 -16.63
CA ASN A 256 4.17 2.10 -18.09
C ASN A 256 4.25 0.65 -18.59
N ASN A 257 3.25 0.22 -19.37
CA ASN A 257 3.05 -1.15 -19.87
C ASN A 257 2.91 -2.26 -18.80
N GLY A 258 2.65 -1.91 -17.54
CA GLY A 258 2.44 -2.87 -16.45
C GLY A 258 3.71 -3.62 -16.01
N ASP A 259 4.90 -3.08 -16.29
CA ASP A 259 6.21 -3.69 -15.97
C ASP A 259 6.34 -4.10 -14.49
N ILE A 260 5.80 -3.28 -13.59
CA ILE A 260 5.88 -3.50 -12.16
C ILE A 260 4.70 -4.30 -11.58
N THR A 261 3.64 -4.49 -12.36
CA THR A 261 2.33 -4.88 -11.83
C THR A 261 2.38 -6.25 -11.16
N LYS A 262 3.20 -7.15 -11.71
CA LYS A 262 3.50 -8.45 -11.12
C LYS A 262 4.17 -8.33 -9.75
N GLN A 263 5.17 -7.46 -9.65
CA GLN A 263 5.92 -7.25 -8.41
C GLN A 263 5.02 -6.62 -7.34
N GLU A 264 4.21 -5.63 -7.71
CA GLU A 264 3.21 -5.06 -6.81
C GLU A 264 2.28 -6.14 -6.28
N PHE A 265 1.64 -6.91 -7.17
CA PHE A 265 0.70 -7.96 -6.76
C PHE A 265 1.34 -8.95 -5.78
N PHE A 266 2.56 -9.39 -6.07
CA PHE A 266 3.26 -10.35 -5.21
C PHE A 266 3.60 -9.76 -3.84
N PHE A 267 4.24 -8.58 -3.77
CA PHE A 267 4.63 -8.00 -2.49
C PHE A 267 3.43 -7.53 -1.65
N VAL A 268 2.37 -7.06 -2.29
CA VAL A 268 1.09 -6.79 -1.62
C VAL A 268 0.49 -8.08 -1.05
N SER A 269 0.55 -9.18 -1.80
CA SER A 269 0.05 -10.48 -1.32
C SER A 269 0.87 -11.01 -0.16
N MET A 270 2.19 -10.89 -0.22
CA MET A 270 3.12 -11.24 0.83
C MET A 270 2.87 -10.46 2.12
N MET A 271 2.79 -9.13 2.06
CA MET A 271 2.50 -8.31 3.25
C MET A 271 1.08 -8.54 3.78
N ALA A 272 0.12 -8.85 2.90
CA ALA A 272 -1.22 -9.24 3.33
C ALA A 272 -1.24 -10.59 4.06
N TRP A 273 -0.39 -11.56 3.69
CA TRP A 273 -0.25 -12.84 4.40
C TRP A 273 0.26 -12.63 5.82
N PHE A 274 1.31 -11.82 5.99
CA PHE A 274 1.85 -11.51 7.31
C PHE A 274 0.88 -10.70 8.17
N HIS A 275 0.23 -9.69 7.58
CA HIS A 275 -0.77 -8.90 8.29
C HIS A 275 -1.95 -9.78 8.74
N LEU A 276 -2.49 -10.64 7.87
CA LEU A 276 -3.57 -11.57 8.22
C LEU A 276 -3.17 -12.50 9.39
N SER A 277 -1.92 -12.94 9.41
CA SER A 277 -1.39 -13.82 10.46
C SER A 277 -1.39 -13.16 11.85
N LEU A 278 -1.41 -11.83 11.93
CA LEU A 278 -1.49 -11.08 13.19
C LEU A 278 -2.88 -10.53 13.47
N GLU A 279 -3.79 -10.55 12.50
CA GLU A 279 -5.10 -9.89 12.61
C GLU A 279 -6.05 -10.60 13.58
N TYR A 280 -5.87 -11.89 13.77
CA TYR A 280 -6.66 -12.71 14.69
C TYR A 280 -5.77 -13.72 15.43
N ASN A 281 -6.39 -14.58 16.25
CA ASN A 281 -5.72 -15.70 16.92
C ASN A 281 -5.37 -16.82 15.93
N SER A 282 -4.44 -16.53 15.02
CA SER A 282 -3.90 -17.47 14.04
C SER A 282 -3.12 -18.60 14.72
N PRO A 283 -2.78 -19.69 14.01
CA PRO A 283 -2.00 -20.79 14.57
C PRO A 283 -0.70 -20.31 15.24
N ILE A 284 0.02 -19.36 14.61
CA ILE A 284 1.29 -18.88 15.14
C ILE A 284 1.11 -18.01 16.40
N VAL A 285 0.09 -17.14 16.43
CA VAL A 285 -0.22 -16.30 17.59
C VAL A 285 -0.61 -17.18 18.79
N LYS A 286 -1.44 -18.21 18.56
CA LYS A 286 -1.84 -19.18 19.58
C LYS A 286 -0.65 -19.99 20.10
N ALA A 287 0.23 -20.45 19.22
CA ALA A 287 1.36 -21.30 19.58
C ALA A 287 2.37 -20.59 20.50
N PHE A 288 2.54 -19.28 20.32
CA PHE A 288 3.36 -18.46 21.21
C PHE A 288 2.59 -17.92 22.43
N GLY A 289 1.32 -18.30 22.63
CA GLY A 289 0.51 -17.84 23.76
C GLY A 289 0.28 -16.33 23.79
N ILE A 290 0.29 -15.67 22.62
CA ILE A 290 0.14 -14.22 22.52
C ILE A 290 -1.34 -13.87 22.62
N ASN A 291 -1.72 -13.15 23.69
CA ASN A 291 -3.12 -12.79 23.99
C ASN A 291 -3.45 -11.32 23.68
N GLU A 292 -2.57 -10.63 22.97
CA GLU A 292 -2.74 -9.23 22.63
C GLU A 292 -3.91 -9.01 21.66
N GLN A 293 -4.54 -7.84 21.75
CA GLN A 293 -5.78 -7.55 21.01
C GLN A 293 -5.51 -6.97 19.62
N SER A 294 -4.50 -6.10 19.49
CA SER A 294 -4.17 -5.46 18.21
C SER A 294 -3.09 -6.22 17.42
N PRO A 295 -3.09 -6.14 16.08
CA PRO A 295 -2.01 -6.68 15.24
C PRO A 295 -0.64 -6.11 15.60
N ALA A 296 -0.58 -4.83 16.00
CA ALA A 296 0.66 -4.17 16.41
C ALA A 296 1.22 -4.76 17.71
N GLN A 297 0.38 -4.91 18.74
CA GLN A 297 0.81 -5.52 20.00
C GLN A 297 1.23 -6.98 19.81
N ARG A 298 0.50 -7.74 18.98
CA ARG A 298 0.89 -9.11 18.61
C ARG A 298 2.24 -9.13 17.88
N LEU A 299 2.49 -8.17 16.97
CA LEU A 299 3.79 -8.02 16.33
C LEU A 299 4.90 -7.77 17.36
N PHE A 300 4.70 -6.87 18.33
CA PHE A 300 5.69 -6.60 19.38
C PHE A 300 5.97 -7.82 20.25
N ALA A 301 4.92 -8.55 20.66
CA ALA A 301 5.07 -9.77 21.43
C ALA A 301 5.89 -10.81 20.65
N LEU A 302 5.56 -11.04 19.38
CA LEU A 302 6.28 -11.96 18.51
C LEU A 302 7.73 -11.50 18.28
N ALA A 303 7.94 -10.21 18.02
CA ALA A 303 9.24 -9.57 17.83
C ALA A 303 10.18 -9.78 19.03
N ASN A 304 9.66 -9.62 20.25
CA ASN A 304 10.40 -9.87 21.49
C ASN A 304 10.80 -11.34 21.63
N ILE A 305 9.92 -12.27 21.24
CA ILE A 305 10.20 -13.70 21.29
C ILE A 305 11.29 -14.09 20.28
N VAL A 306 11.22 -13.59 19.04
CA VAL A 306 12.20 -13.94 17.99
C VAL A 306 13.53 -13.15 18.09
N GLY A 307 13.57 -12.13 18.95
CA GLY A 307 14.76 -11.29 19.16
C GLY A 307 15.04 -10.27 18.05
N VAL A 308 14.00 -9.80 17.34
CA VAL A 308 14.13 -8.78 16.29
C VAL A 308 13.20 -7.61 16.62
N PRO A 309 13.69 -6.35 16.64
CA PRO A 309 12.85 -5.22 17.02
C PRO A 309 11.77 -4.93 15.98
N ALA A 310 10.53 -4.74 16.44
CA ALA A 310 9.45 -4.15 15.66
C ALA A 310 9.49 -2.62 15.75
N ASN A 311 8.88 -1.93 14.78
CA ASN A 311 8.81 -0.47 14.78
C ASN A 311 7.87 0.04 15.89
N GLY A 312 8.32 0.99 16.71
CA GLY A 312 7.54 1.66 17.76
C GLY A 312 6.20 2.27 17.28
N LEU A 313 6.11 2.61 15.98
CA LEU A 313 4.94 3.25 15.36
C LEU A 313 3.98 2.26 14.68
N SER A 314 4.14 0.95 14.95
CA SER A 314 3.39 -0.11 14.25
C SER A 314 1.87 0.05 14.30
N GLU A 315 1.30 0.49 15.42
CA GLU A 315 -0.16 0.71 15.54
C GLU A 315 -0.69 1.72 14.51
N ASN A 316 0.00 2.85 14.35
CA ASN A 316 -0.38 3.87 13.37
C ASN A 316 -0.16 3.36 11.94
N LEU A 317 0.91 2.58 11.70
CA LEU A 317 1.21 2.00 10.39
C LEU A 317 0.14 0.99 9.95
N PHE A 318 -0.29 0.07 10.82
CA PHE A 318 -1.36 -0.88 10.50
C PHE A 318 -2.67 -0.16 10.14
N ARG A 319 -3.06 0.86 10.92
CA ARG A 319 -4.25 1.68 10.65
C ARG A 319 -4.14 2.53 9.38
N LEU A 320 -2.92 2.93 9.02
CA LEU A 320 -2.64 3.75 7.85
C LEU A 320 -2.69 2.92 6.55
N ALA A 321 -2.28 1.66 6.59
CA ALA A 321 -2.05 0.84 5.39
C ALA A 321 -3.28 0.69 4.48
N ASP A 322 -4.42 0.26 5.04
CA ASP A 322 -5.66 0.03 4.28
C ASP A 322 -6.23 1.35 3.73
N ASN A 323 -6.23 2.38 4.56
CA ASN A 323 -6.72 3.71 4.21
C ASN A 323 -5.89 4.37 3.09
N MET A 324 -4.56 4.30 3.20
CA MET A 324 -3.66 4.80 2.14
C MET A 324 -3.80 4.00 0.85
N SER A 325 -3.98 2.69 0.95
CA SER A 325 -4.25 1.83 -0.20
C SER A 325 -5.48 2.30 -0.98
N LEU A 326 -6.59 2.54 -0.27
CA LEU A 326 -7.82 3.05 -0.87
C LEU A 326 -7.60 4.40 -1.53
N LEU A 327 -7.10 5.38 -0.76
CA LEU A 327 -6.94 6.75 -1.23
C LEU A 327 -6.08 6.79 -2.48
N LEU A 328 -4.91 6.14 -2.47
CA LEU A 328 -4.02 6.16 -3.62
C LEU A 328 -4.60 5.39 -4.80
N THR A 329 -5.40 4.35 -4.59
CA THR A 329 -6.13 3.70 -5.68
C THR A 329 -7.13 4.65 -6.33
N LEU A 330 -7.90 5.41 -5.55
CA LEU A 330 -8.88 6.38 -6.07
C LEU A 330 -8.20 7.55 -6.79
N VAL A 331 -7.05 8.03 -6.26
CA VAL A 331 -6.21 9.03 -6.91
C VAL A 331 -5.62 8.48 -8.22
N GLU A 332 -5.09 7.25 -8.21
CA GLU A 332 -4.58 6.59 -9.42
C GLU A 332 -5.68 6.38 -10.49
N SER A 333 -6.93 6.16 -10.07
CA SER A 333 -8.08 6.07 -10.98
C SER A 333 -8.53 7.43 -11.56
N GLY A 334 -8.00 8.54 -11.03
CA GLY A 334 -8.29 9.89 -11.52
C GLY A 334 -9.64 10.45 -11.10
N ILE A 335 -10.32 9.82 -10.13
CA ILE A 335 -11.65 10.27 -9.64
C ILE A 335 -11.60 11.71 -9.13
N PHE A 336 -10.51 12.08 -8.44
CA PHE A 336 -10.31 13.40 -7.86
C PHE A 336 -9.62 14.40 -8.79
N ASN A 337 -9.46 14.09 -10.08
CA ASN A 337 -8.96 15.06 -11.05
C ASN A 337 -10.02 16.11 -11.42
N ASP A 338 -11.30 15.78 -11.19
CA ASP A 338 -12.43 16.68 -11.37
C ASP A 338 -12.73 17.38 -10.04
N GLU A 339 -12.74 18.72 -10.08
CA GLU A 339 -13.08 19.58 -8.94
C GLU A 339 -14.44 19.22 -8.35
N ALA A 340 -15.40 18.74 -9.16
CA ALA A 340 -16.72 18.34 -8.67
C ALA A 340 -16.68 17.15 -7.70
N ASN A 341 -15.66 16.30 -7.77
CA ASN A 341 -15.50 15.13 -6.89
C ASN A 341 -14.64 15.41 -5.66
N VAL A 342 -13.87 16.50 -5.66
CA VAL A 342 -13.00 16.91 -4.55
C VAL A 342 -13.74 17.08 -3.21
N PRO A 343 -14.98 17.63 -3.15
CA PRO A 343 -15.73 17.71 -1.90
C PRO A 343 -15.89 16.38 -1.16
N GLN A 344 -15.83 15.24 -1.85
CA GLN A 344 -15.88 13.93 -1.20
C GLN A 344 -14.70 13.69 -0.24
N LEU A 345 -13.56 14.38 -0.42
CA LEU A 345 -12.37 14.23 0.42
C LEU A 345 -12.49 14.93 1.78
N TYR A 346 -13.35 15.93 1.90
CA TYR A 346 -13.49 16.71 3.13
C TYR A 346 -14.91 16.81 3.68
N ALA A 347 -15.95 16.61 2.86
CA ALA A 347 -17.34 16.74 3.28
C ALA A 347 -17.71 15.74 4.38
N ASN A 348 -18.36 16.19 5.45
CA ASN A 348 -18.71 15.39 6.63
C ASN A 348 -19.67 14.24 6.32
N THR A 349 -20.47 14.37 5.26
CA THR A 349 -21.37 13.31 4.78
C THR A 349 -20.65 12.23 3.97
N SER A 350 -19.40 12.48 3.55
CA SER A 350 -18.63 11.55 2.74
C SER A 350 -17.87 10.54 3.59
N PRO A 351 -17.99 9.23 3.33
CA PRO A 351 -17.17 8.21 3.98
C PRO A 351 -15.67 8.38 3.67
N ILE A 352 -15.32 8.97 2.52
CA ILE A 352 -13.93 9.24 2.14
C ILE A 352 -13.30 10.31 3.03
N SER A 353 -14.08 11.31 3.48
CA SER A 353 -13.60 12.31 4.44
C SER A 353 -13.20 11.71 5.78
N ALA A 354 -13.96 10.73 6.28
CA ALA A 354 -13.62 10.01 7.51
C ALA A 354 -12.28 9.25 7.35
N ILE A 355 -12.07 8.62 6.20
CA ILE A 355 -10.82 7.93 5.85
C ILE A 355 -9.66 8.93 5.78
N MET A 356 -9.87 10.07 5.13
CA MET A 356 -8.83 11.10 5.00
C MET A 356 -8.44 11.69 6.35
N LYS A 357 -9.39 11.92 7.26
CA LYS A 357 -9.12 12.34 8.64
C LYS A 357 -8.23 11.32 9.37
N GLN A 358 -8.49 10.02 9.20
CA GLN A 358 -7.65 8.96 9.78
C GLN A 358 -6.26 8.92 9.16
N ILE A 359 -6.14 9.09 7.83
CA ILE A 359 -4.86 9.17 7.12
C ILE A 359 -4.04 10.33 7.66
N ILE A 360 -4.59 11.54 7.68
CA ILE A 360 -3.90 12.75 8.17
C ILE A 360 -3.43 12.56 9.61
N PHE A 361 -4.28 12.02 10.47
CA PHE A 361 -3.94 11.75 11.87
C PHE A 361 -2.78 10.75 11.99
N ASN A 362 -2.91 9.55 11.42
CA ASN A 362 -1.90 8.49 11.55
C ASN A 362 -0.59 8.86 10.84
N TYR A 363 -0.68 9.48 9.66
CA TYR A 363 0.48 9.94 8.91
C TYR A 363 1.27 11.01 9.67
N SER A 364 0.59 11.97 10.31
CA SER A 364 1.28 13.01 11.09
C SER A 364 2.07 12.40 12.26
N HIS A 365 1.54 11.35 12.90
CA HIS A 365 2.25 10.63 13.96
C HIS A 365 3.45 9.85 13.42
N VAL A 366 3.31 9.19 12.27
CA VAL A 366 4.39 8.37 11.69
C VAL A 366 5.51 9.21 11.11
N SER A 367 5.16 10.29 10.39
CA SER A 367 6.13 11.13 9.69
C SER A 367 6.80 12.17 10.59
N GLY A 368 6.20 12.47 11.75
CA GLY A 368 6.58 13.58 12.63
C GLY A 368 6.19 14.96 12.10
N ASN A 369 5.62 15.05 10.88
CA ASN A 369 5.17 16.30 10.29
C ASN A 369 3.72 16.57 10.67
N ASN A 370 3.45 17.71 11.30
CA ASN A 370 2.10 18.07 11.67
C ASN A 370 1.36 18.67 10.49
N LEU A 371 0.62 17.82 9.74
CA LEU A 371 -0.21 18.23 8.60
C LEU A 371 -1.37 19.15 8.99
N LYS A 372 -1.68 19.25 10.28
CA LYS A 372 -2.71 20.16 10.82
C LYS A 372 -2.13 21.51 11.22
N ALA A 373 -0.82 21.58 11.48
CA ALA A 373 -0.17 22.84 11.80
C ALA A 373 0.06 23.62 10.52
N ARG A 374 -0.63 24.74 10.41
CA ARG A 374 -0.39 25.70 9.33
C ARG A 374 1.09 26.07 9.33
N ALA A 375 1.79 25.89 8.22
CA ALA A 375 2.93 26.75 7.93
C ALA A 375 2.36 28.17 7.83
N VAL A 376 2.51 28.98 8.88
CA VAL A 376 2.27 30.42 8.78
C VAL A 376 3.26 30.89 7.72
N LYS A 377 2.78 31.11 6.49
CA LYS A 377 3.52 31.90 5.51
C LYS A 377 3.54 33.32 6.08
N THR A 378 4.51 33.59 6.97
CA THR A 378 4.97 34.95 7.17
C THR A 378 5.49 35.37 5.81
N TYR A 379 4.70 36.18 5.11
CA TYR A 379 5.25 37.02 4.07
C TYR A 379 6.23 37.95 4.80
N GLU A 380 7.47 37.51 4.99
CA GLU A 380 8.55 38.47 5.08
C GLU A 380 8.41 39.29 3.81
N SER A 381 8.00 40.54 4.00
CA SER A 381 7.95 41.55 2.95
C SER A 381 9.18 41.37 2.10
N MET A 382 8.98 41.03 0.81
CA MET A 382 10.06 40.94 -0.16
C MET A 382 10.97 42.15 0.04
N PRO A 383 12.28 41.99 0.29
CA PRO A 383 13.17 43.13 0.24
C PRO A 383 13.04 43.70 -1.16
N LEU A 384 12.58 44.96 -1.25
CA LEU A 384 12.63 45.73 -2.48
C LEU A 384 14.05 45.58 -3.05
N GLN A 385 14.18 44.87 -4.17
CA GLN A 385 15.41 44.88 -4.95
C GLN A 385 15.66 46.34 -5.32
N LYS A 386 16.61 46.99 -4.64
CA LYS A 386 17.26 48.18 -5.17
C LYS A 386 17.88 47.75 -6.50
N GLY A 387 17.34 48.27 -7.60
CA GLY A 387 17.88 48.03 -8.93
C GLY A 387 19.35 48.41 -8.99
N ASN A 388 20.20 47.44 -9.28
CA ASN A 388 21.58 47.66 -9.66
C ASN A 388 21.61 48.22 -11.09
N GLY A 389 21.55 49.55 -11.21
CA GLY A 389 21.97 50.27 -12.40
C GLY A 389 23.44 50.64 -12.28
N ILE A 390 24.30 49.94 -13.00
CA ILE A 390 25.70 50.27 -13.31
C ILE A 390 25.78 50.16 -14.83
N VAL A 391 26.31 51.05 -15.67
CA VAL A 391 26.96 52.36 -15.63
C VAL A 391 26.89 52.85 -17.09
N ALA A 392 26.85 54.16 -17.34
CA ALA A 392 27.48 54.73 -18.53
C ALA A 392 28.08 56.07 -18.16
N ASP A 393 29.37 56.01 -17.87
CA ASP A 393 30.31 57.14 -17.87
C ASP A 393 30.36 57.74 -19.28
N ASN A 394 30.25 59.06 -19.37
CA ASN A 394 30.68 59.86 -20.51
C ASN A 394 30.82 61.30 -20.01
N GLY A 395 32.03 61.62 -19.55
CA GLY A 395 32.39 62.97 -19.15
C GLY A 395 32.30 63.97 -20.30
N HIS A 396 31.89 65.19 -19.95
CA HIS A 396 32.46 66.41 -20.52
C HIS A 396 32.38 67.53 -19.48
N ALA A 397 33.54 68.08 -19.16
CA ALA A 397 33.72 69.29 -18.38
C ALA A 397 33.37 70.54 -19.21
N ALA A 398 32.76 71.55 -18.59
CA ALA A 398 33.10 72.97 -18.80
C ALA A 398 32.34 73.87 -17.81
N LEU A 399 33.07 74.88 -17.33
CA LEU A 399 32.69 75.98 -16.44
C LEU A 399 31.80 77.05 -17.13
N LEU A 400 31.30 77.97 -16.28
CA LEU A 400 30.67 79.28 -16.57
C LEU A 400 29.18 79.16 -16.97
N SER A 401 28.22 79.85 -16.35
CA SER A 401 28.18 81.19 -15.74
C SER A 401 27.11 81.31 -14.65
#